data_AF-A0A0R0HS18-F1
#
_entry.id   AF-A0A0R0HS18-F1
#
_cell.length_a   1.000
_cell.length_b   1.000
_cell.length_c   1.000
_cell.angle_alpha   90.00
_cell.angle_beta   90.00
_cell.angle_gamma   90.00
#
_symmetry.space_group_name_H-M   'P 1'
#
loop_
_entity.id
_entity.type
_entity.pdbx_description
1 polymer ?
#
loop_
_entity_poly.entity_id
_entity_poly.type
_entity_poly.pdbx_seq_one_letter_code
_entity_poly.pdbx_strand_id
1 'polypeptide(L)'
;MREPSSVGFEGNDVVPPQALLQRLKDYDQEHAFALWYELSYEEREFLVKDIESLDLSRIDRIIRCSLRSQGLPVAAIEPVSESSVSTVVERSQEDRERWWKMGLKAISDGELAVLLLSGGQANL
;
A
#
# COMPACT_ATOMS: atom_id res chain seq x y z
N MET A 1 32.32 6.38 -46.66
CA MET A 1 30.86 6.47 -46.88
C MET A 1 30.21 5.74 -45.71
N ARG A 2 29.77 6.48 -44.70
CA ARG A 2 29.17 5.92 -43.47
C ARG A 2 27.66 5.96 -43.68
N GLU A 3 27.02 4.81 -43.70
CA GLU A 3 25.58 4.70 -43.95
C GLU A 3 24.78 5.41 -42.85
N PRO A 4 23.61 5.99 -43.17
CA PRO A 4 22.76 6.61 -42.17
C PRO A 4 22.05 5.50 -41.39
N SER A 5 22.23 5.51 -40.08
CA SER A 5 21.51 4.66 -39.14
C SER A 5 20.01 4.84 -39.32
N SER A 6 19.33 3.77 -39.67
CA SER A 6 17.88 3.66 -39.78
C SER A 6 17.22 4.08 -38.46
N VAL A 7 16.49 5.21 -38.48
CA VAL A 7 15.55 5.59 -37.42
C VAL A 7 14.44 4.56 -37.40
N GLY A 8 14.49 3.66 -36.41
CA GLY A 8 13.50 2.62 -36.20
C GLY A 8 12.32 3.14 -35.39
N PHE A 9 11.14 3.16 -36.01
CA PHE A 9 9.86 2.80 -35.40
C PHE A 9 9.34 3.58 -34.16
N GLU A 10 9.41 4.91 -34.12
CA GLU A 10 8.72 5.73 -33.09
C GLU A 10 7.20 5.96 -33.35
N GLY A 11 6.50 4.97 -33.91
CA GLY A 11 5.11 5.13 -34.33
C GLY A 11 4.06 4.83 -33.26
N ASN A 12 4.35 3.93 -32.30
CA ASN A 12 3.38 3.44 -31.34
C ASN A 12 3.46 4.11 -29.96
N ASP A 13 4.61 4.67 -29.57
CA ASP A 13 4.81 5.25 -28.22
C ASP A 13 4.30 6.69 -28.07
N VAL A 14 3.78 7.27 -29.15
CA VAL A 14 3.22 8.61 -29.12
C VAL A 14 1.83 8.61 -28.48
N VAL A 15 1.10 7.50 -28.55
CA VAL A 15 -0.29 7.41 -28.12
C VAL A 15 -0.39 6.57 -26.83
N PRO A 16 -1.20 6.98 -25.84
CA PRO A 16 -1.36 6.19 -24.62
C PRO A 16 -1.78 4.75 -24.93
N PRO A 17 -1.27 3.73 -24.20
CA PRO A 17 -1.70 2.35 -24.39
C PRO A 17 -3.21 2.22 -24.24
N GLN A 18 -3.89 1.90 -25.35
CA GLN A 18 -5.35 1.96 -25.43
C GLN A 18 -6.04 1.02 -24.43
N ALA A 19 -5.42 -0.13 -24.12
CA ALA A 19 -5.91 -1.08 -23.13
C ALA A 19 -5.91 -0.48 -21.72
N LEU A 20 -4.86 0.25 -21.33
CA LEU A 20 -4.78 0.94 -20.03
C LEU A 20 -5.73 2.12 -19.98
N LEU A 21 -5.85 2.88 -21.06
CA LEU A 21 -6.80 3.99 -21.14
C LEU A 21 -8.24 3.51 -20.90
N GLN A 22 -8.65 2.39 -21.52
CA GLN A 22 -9.98 1.80 -21.28
C GLN A 22 -10.11 1.29 -19.84
N ARG A 23 -9.09 0.59 -19.33
CA ARG A 23 -9.09 0.10 -17.95
C ARG A 23 -9.24 1.22 -16.93
N LEU A 24 -8.60 2.38 -17.14
CA LEU A 24 -8.74 3.54 -16.26
C LEU A 24 -10.09 4.24 -16.42
N LYS A 25 -10.62 4.28 -17.64
CA LYS A 25 -11.94 4.85 -17.93
C LYS A 25 -13.06 4.12 -17.19
N ASP A 26 -12.95 2.82 -17.00
CA ASP A 26 -13.89 2.03 -16.18
C ASP A 26 -13.96 2.50 -14.70
N TYR A 27 -12.98 3.29 -14.25
CA TYR A 27 -12.88 3.87 -12.91
C TYR A 27 -12.86 5.41 -12.91
N ASP A 28 -13.21 6.06 -14.02
CA ASP A 28 -13.15 7.52 -14.20
C ASP A 28 -11.75 8.12 -13.92
N GLN A 29 -10.68 7.35 -14.17
CA GLN A 29 -9.27 7.72 -13.92
C GLN A 29 -8.48 8.01 -15.20
N GLU A 30 -9.12 8.26 -16.34
CA GLU A 30 -8.43 8.53 -17.62
C GLU A 30 -7.55 9.80 -17.59
N HIS A 31 -7.82 10.71 -16.65
CA HIS A 31 -7.03 11.93 -16.45
C HIS A 31 -5.57 11.65 -16.05
N ALA A 32 -5.22 10.43 -15.62
CA ALA A 32 -3.83 10.04 -15.41
C ALA A 32 -2.97 10.16 -16.68
N PHE A 33 -3.59 10.09 -17.86
CA PHE A 33 -2.92 10.28 -19.15
C PHE A 33 -3.03 11.71 -19.70
N ALA A 34 -3.54 12.68 -18.94
CA ALA A 34 -3.82 14.04 -19.43
C ALA A 34 -2.57 14.76 -20.00
N LEU A 35 -1.40 14.50 -19.42
CA LEU A 35 -0.12 15.10 -19.81
C LEU A 35 0.76 14.16 -20.64
N TRP A 36 0.21 13.08 -21.19
CA TRP A 36 0.98 12.03 -21.87
C TRP A 36 1.93 12.57 -22.95
N TYR A 37 1.46 13.54 -23.74
CA TYR A 37 2.24 14.13 -24.83
C TYR A 37 3.36 15.06 -24.37
N GLU A 38 3.36 15.49 -23.10
CA GLU A 38 4.43 16.30 -22.49
C GLU A 38 5.54 15.44 -21.88
N LEU A 39 5.28 14.15 -21.67
CA LEU A 39 6.24 13.20 -21.11
C LEU A 39 7.28 12.75 -22.13
N SER A 40 8.51 12.56 -21.68
CA SER A 40 9.56 11.81 -22.38
C SER A 40 9.20 10.33 -22.53
N TYR A 41 9.91 9.63 -23.41
CA TYR A 41 9.72 8.18 -23.60
C TYR A 41 9.91 7.41 -22.28
N GLU A 42 10.96 7.73 -21.52
CA GLU A 42 11.25 7.08 -20.25
C GLU A 42 10.15 7.33 -19.21
N GLU A 43 9.63 8.56 -19.11
CA GLU A 43 8.55 8.90 -18.20
C GLU A 43 7.23 8.19 -18.55
N ARG A 44 6.95 8.02 -19.84
CA ARG A 44 5.79 7.25 -20.33
C ARG A 44 5.88 5.78 -19.90
N GLU A 45 7.04 5.16 -20.08
CA GLU A 45 7.30 3.79 -19.65
C GLU A 45 7.14 3.63 -18.13
N PHE A 46 7.64 4.60 -17.34
CA PHE A 46 7.45 4.61 -15.89
C PHE A 46 5.97 4.71 -15.50
N LEU A 47 5.24 5.65 -16.10
CA LEU A 47 3.82 5.85 -15.83
C LEU A 47 3.01 4.59 -16.15
N VAL A 48 3.27 3.96 -17.29
CA VAL A 48 2.60 2.73 -17.71
C VAL A 48 2.85 1.61 -16.70
N LYS A 49 4.11 1.40 -16.31
CA LYS A 49 4.48 0.37 -15.34
C LYS A 49 3.85 0.60 -13.97
N ASP A 50 3.81 1.86 -13.51
CA ASP A 50 3.17 2.22 -12.25
C ASP A 50 1.67 1.90 -12.30
N ILE A 51 0.96 2.32 -13.36
CA ILE A 51 -0.47 2.06 -13.52
C ILE A 51 -0.76 0.55 -13.63
N GLU A 52 0.08 -0.21 -14.33
CA GLU A 52 -0.05 -1.66 -14.45
C GLU A 52 0.08 -2.38 -13.11
N SER A 53 0.94 -1.87 -12.22
CA SER A 53 1.14 -2.42 -10.87
C SER A 53 -0.08 -2.21 -9.94
N LEU A 54 -0.98 -1.29 -10.28
CA LEU A 54 -2.14 -0.98 -9.47
C LEU A 54 -3.28 -1.97 -9.66
N ASP A 55 -3.86 -2.41 -8.54
CA ASP A 55 -5.18 -3.05 -8.52
C ASP A 55 -6.27 -1.96 -8.39
N LEU A 56 -6.66 -1.40 -9.54
CA LEU A 56 -7.67 -0.34 -9.62
C LEU A 56 -9.01 -0.76 -8.99
N SER A 57 -9.39 -2.04 -9.13
CA SER A 57 -10.64 -2.57 -8.56
C SER A 57 -10.62 -2.52 -7.03
N ARG A 58 -9.48 -2.87 -6.42
CA ARG A 58 -9.27 -2.81 -4.98
C ARG A 58 -9.24 -1.38 -4.50
N ILE A 59 -8.56 -0.48 -5.21
CA ILE A 59 -8.45 0.94 -4.85
C ILE A 59 -9.85 1.58 -4.87
N ASP A 60 -10.62 1.41 -5.94
CA ASP A 60 -11.98 1.93 -6.05
C ASP A 60 -12.86 1.42 -4.90
N ARG A 61 -12.80 0.12 -4.59
CA ARG A 61 -13.52 -0.47 -3.45
C ARG A 61 -13.12 0.18 -2.13
N ILE A 62 -11.82 0.34 -1.86
CA ILE A 62 -11.32 0.96 -0.62
C ILE A 62 -11.84 2.39 -0.49
N ILE A 63 -11.76 3.18 -1.58
CA ILE A 63 -12.20 4.58 -1.58
C ILE A 63 -13.71 4.66 -1.34
N ARG A 64 -14.52 3.90 -2.09
CA ARG A 64 -15.99 3.88 -1.93
C ARG A 64 -16.41 3.46 -0.52
N CYS A 65 -15.78 2.43 0.03
CA CYS A 65 -16.05 1.99 1.41
C CYS A 65 -15.69 3.07 2.43
N SER A 66 -14.50 3.67 2.29
CA SER A 66 -14.01 4.71 3.21
C SER A 66 -14.91 5.93 3.18
N LEU A 67 -15.24 6.43 2.00
CA LEU A 67 -16.12 7.59 1.85
C LEU A 67 -17.55 7.33 2.35
N ARG A 68 -18.11 6.14 2.10
CA ARG A 68 -19.45 5.78 2.61
C ARG A 68 -19.49 5.65 4.13
N SER A 69 -18.37 5.29 4.77
CA SER A 69 -18.30 5.17 6.23
C SER A 69 -18.28 6.52 6.96
N GLN A 70 -18.00 7.62 6.24
CA GLN A 70 -18.06 8.95 6.81
C GLN A 70 -19.50 9.34 7.13
N GLY A 71 -19.78 9.62 8.41
CA GLY A 71 -21.10 10.03 8.88
C GLY A 71 -22.01 8.90 9.37
N LEU A 72 -21.51 7.65 9.41
CA LEU A 72 -22.22 6.60 10.14
C LEU A 72 -22.26 6.91 11.65
N PRO A 73 -23.37 6.58 12.35
CA PRO A 73 -23.45 6.75 13.79
C PRO A 73 -22.30 5.98 14.45
N VAL A 74 -21.54 6.68 15.29
CA VAL A 74 -20.46 6.07 16.07
C VAL A 74 -21.09 5.04 17.00
N ALA A 75 -20.71 3.78 16.85
CA ALA A 75 -21.12 2.73 17.78
C ALA A 75 -20.66 3.11 19.20
N ALA A 76 -21.44 2.73 20.21
CA ALA A 76 -21.03 2.92 21.60
C ALA A 76 -19.69 2.19 21.82
N ILE A 77 -18.67 2.95 22.22
CA ILE A 77 -17.34 2.42 22.54
C ILE A 77 -17.36 2.08 24.02
N GLU A 78 -17.24 0.80 24.35
CA GLU A 78 -17.14 0.31 25.73
C GLU A 78 -15.72 -0.20 26.04
N PRO A 79 -15.27 -0.11 27.30
CA PRO A 79 -13.99 -0.69 27.71
C PRO A 79 -13.94 -2.20 27.50
N VAL A 80 -12.76 -2.72 27.20
CA VAL A 80 -12.52 -4.16 27.21
C VAL A 80 -12.65 -4.72 28.64
N SER A 81 -13.14 -5.95 28.76
CA SER A 81 -13.28 -6.62 30.06
C SER A 81 -11.95 -6.69 30.81
N GLU A 82 -11.97 -6.42 32.12
CA GLU A 82 -10.79 -6.51 32.99
C GLU A 82 -10.11 -7.88 32.97
N SER A 83 -10.88 -8.95 32.68
CA SER A 83 -10.34 -10.32 32.55
C SER A 83 -9.36 -10.47 31.37
N SER A 84 -9.43 -9.59 30.36
CA SER A 84 -8.56 -9.59 29.18
C SER A 84 -7.43 -8.57 29.27
N VAL A 85 -7.37 -7.80 30.36
CA VAL A 85 -6.36 -6.77 30.57
C VAL A 85 -5.36 -7.24 31.61
N SER A 86 -4.07 -6.96 31.37
CA SER A 86 -3.01 -7.26 32.33
C SER A 86 -2.05 -6.08 32.45
N THR A 87 -1.99 -5.50 33.64
CA THR A 87 -1.07 -4.41 33.98
C THR A 87 0.18 -4.97 34.62
N VAL A 88 1.34 -4.82 33.98
CA VAL A 88 2.62 -5.36 34.45
C VAL A 88 2.95 -4.89 35.88
N VAL A 89 2.66 -3.63 36.21
CA VAL A 89 2.96 -3.01 37.51
C VAL A 89 2.17 -3.66 38.66
N GLU A 90 0.96 -4.15 38.39
CA GLU A 90 0.06 -4.75 39.38
C GLU A 90 0.25 -6.26 39.53
N ARG A 91 1.13 -6.88 38.72
CA ARG A 91 1.39 -8.32 38.78
C ARG A 91 2.31 -8.68 39.93
N SER A 92 2.09 -9.88 40.47
CA SER A 92 2.99 -10.54 41.41
C SER A 92 4.36 -10.76 40.76
N GLN A 93 5.39 -10.85 41.60
CA GLN A 93 6.74 -11.18 41.12
C GLN A 93 6.76 -12.56 40.43
N GLU A 94 5.99 -13.51 40.94
CA GLU A 94 5.87 -14.87 40.39
C GLU A 94 5.29 -14.87 38.97
N ASP A 95 4.24 -14.08 38.72
CA ASP A 95 3.65 -13.95 37.38
C ASP A 95 4.62 -13.34 36.38
N ARG A 96 5.35 -12.30 36.81
CA ARG A 96 6.36 -11.64 35.95
C ARG A 96 7.47 -12.60 35.56
N GLU A 97 8.00 -13.36 36.52
CA GLU A 97 9.04 -14.36 36.26
C GLU A 97 8.55 -15.49 35.37
N ARG A 98 7.31 -15.95 35.57
CA ARG A 98 6.69 -16.95 34.73
C ARG A 98 6.58 -16.48 33.28
N TRP A 99 6.05 -15.27 33.06
CA TRP A 99 5.91 -14.70 31.71
C TRP A 99 7.26 -14.47 31.06
N TRP A 100 8.25 -13.99 31.82
CA TRP A 100 9.62 -13.81 31.34
C TRP A 100 10.23 -15.14 30.84
N LYS A 101 10.13 -16.21 31.65
CA LYS A 101 10.62 -17.54 31.26
C LYS A 101 9.90 -18.10 30.03
N MET A 102 8.58 -17.91 29.94
CA MET A 102 7.80 -18.31 28.77
C MET A 102 8.25 -17.57 27.51
N GLY A 103 8.45 -16.25 27.60
CA GLY A 103 8.95 -15.44 26.48
C GLY A 103 10.34 -15.85 26.02
N LEU A 104 11.27 -16.07 26.95
CA LEU A 104 12.62 -16.56 26.62
C LEU A 104 12.61 -17.95 25.99
N LYS A 105 11.69 -18.83 26.41
CA LYS A 105 11.51 -20.13 25.78
C LYS A 105 11.01 -20.00 24.33
N ALA A 106 10.02 -19.15 24.09
CA ALA A 106 9.54 -18.89 22.72
C ALA A 106 10.67 -18.34 21.83
N ILE A 107 11.55 -17.49 22.38
CA ILE A 107 12.75 -17.01 21.69
C ILE A 107 13.70 -18.16 21.38
N SER A 108 14.00 -19.02 22.37
CA SER A 108 14.93 -20.15 22.17
C SER A 108 14.42 -21.17 21.17
N ASP A 109 13.11 -21.35 21.09
CA ASP A 109 12.45 -22.28 20.19
C ASP A 109 12.27 -21.70 18.77
N GLY A 110 12.67 -20.43 18.54
CA GLY A 110 12.55 -19.76 17.24
C GLY A 110 11.13 -19.32 16.88
N GLU A 111 10.24 -19.21 17.87
CA GLU A 111 8.81 -18.88 17.70
C GLU A 111 8.53 -17.38 17.74
N LEU A 112 9.56 -16.53 17.92
CA LEU A 112 9.43 -15.08 17.95
C LEU A 112 9.96 -14.44 16.65
N ALA A 113 9.13 -13.61 16.02
CA ALA A 113 9.52 -12.69 14.96
C ALA A 113 9.11 -11.26 15.32
N VAL A 114 9.85 -10.27 14.81
CA VAL A 114 9.58 -8.84 15.02
C VAL A 114 9.28 -8.18 13.67
N LEU A 115 8.13 -7.52 13.58
CA LEU A 115 7.76 -6.67 12.44
C LEU A 115 8.00 -5.20 12.81
N LEU A 116 9.06 -4.60 12.27
CA LEU A 116 9.34 -3.18 12.45
C LEU A 116 8.58 -2.36 11.38
N LEU A 117 7.64 -1.53 11.83
CA LEU A 117 6.92 -0.59 10.96
C LEU A 117 7.73 0.71 10.81
N SER A 118 8.60 0.79 9.80
CA SER A 118 9.51 1.93 9.56
C SER A 118 9.24 2.70 8.25
N GLY A 119 8.01 2.63 7.72
CA GLY A 119 7.63 3.24 6.44
C GLY A 119 7.12 4.69 6.50
N GLY A 120 7.18 5.34 7.66
CA GLY A 120 6.74 6.72 7.81
C GLY A 120 7.63 7.71 7.06
N GLN A 121 7.05 8.79 6.54
CA GLN A 121 7.80 9.92 6.00
C GLN A 121 8.13 10.90 7.15
N ALA A 122 9.38 11.37 7.23
CA ALA A 122 9.84 12.31 8.25
C ALA A 122 9.47 13.76 7.91
N ASN A 123 8.19 14.00 7.65
CA ASN A 123 7.65 15.33 7.42
C ASN A 123 6.98 15.81 8.71
N LEU A 124 7.63 16.76 9.39
CA LEU A 124 7.10 17.50 10.55
C LEU A 124 6.65 18.90 10.12
#